data_AF-A0A3M3JL57-F1
#
_entry.id   AF-A0A3M3JL57-F1
#
_cell.length_a   1.000
_cell.length_b   1.000
_cell.length_c   1.000
_cell.angle_alpha   90.00
_cell.angle_beta   90.00
_cell.angle_gamma   90.00
#
_symmetry.space_group_name_H-M   'P 1'
#
loop_
_entity.id
_entity.type
_entity.pdbx_description
1 polymer ?
#
loop_
_entity_poly.entity_id
_entity_poly.type
_entity_poly.pdbx_seq_one_letter_code
_entity_poly.pdbx_strand_id
1 'polypeptide(L)' 'MKIIDTTKTKSLSFTVIALAAIASSILSTILFMKANIPLETQVILYAVIMSYYVALSLGLSKVKAKELPEQLEIAF' A
#
# COMPACT_ATOMS: atom_id res chain seq x y z
N MET A 1 -2.86 -15.02 -28.27
CA MET A 1 -2.39 -13.91 -27.42
C MET A 1 -3.23 -13.93 -26.16
N LYS A 2 -2.67 -14.31 -25.01
CA LYS A 2 -3.40 -14.39 -23.74
C LYS A 2 -3.61 -12.94 -23.28
N ILE A 3 -4.86 -12.48 -23.20
CA ILE A 3 -5.16 -11.13 -22.71
C ILE A 3 -4.90 -11.16 -21.21
N ILE A 4 -3.72 -10.70 -20.79
CA ILE A 4 -3.41 -10.53 -19.36
C ILE A 4 -4.33 -9.42 -18.85
N ASP A 5 -5.21 -9.79 -17.92
CA ASP A 5 -6.21 -8.87 -17.36
C ASP A 5 -5.54 -7.92 -16.35
N THR A 6 -4.91 -6.89 -16.90
CA THR A 6 -4.21 -5.84 -16.13
C THR A 6 -5.11 -5.13 -15.11
N THR A 7 -6.43 -5.22 -15.26
CA THR A 7 -7.41 -4.68 -14.31
C THR A 7 -7.40 -5.45 -13.00
N LYS A 8 -7.37 -6.79 -13.07
CA LYS A 8 -7.33 -7.66 -11.88
C LYS A 8 -6.03 -7.48 -11.10
N THR A 9 -4.89 -7.40 -11.79
CA THR A 9 -3.58 -7.20 -11.16
C THR A 9 -3.51 -5.83 -10.45
N LYS A 10 -3.98 -4.76 -11.10
CA LYS A 10 -4.05 -3.43 -10.46
C LYS A 10 -4.97 -3.45 -9.25
N SER A 11 -6.16 -4.05 -9.36
CA SER A 11 -7.10 -4.19 -8.25
C SER A 11 -6.48 -4.94 -7.07
N LEU A 12 -5.76 -6.04 -7.32
CA LEU A 12 -5.08 -6.81 -6.28
C LEU A 12 -4.02 -5.95 -5.56
N SER A 13 -3.20 -5.21 -6.32
CA SER A 13 -2.20 -4.30 -5.75
C SER A 13 -2.83 -3.22 -4.87
N PHE A 14 -3.93 -2.60 -5.30
CA PHE A 14 -4.67 -1.63 -4.47
C PHE A 14 -5.18 -2.24 -3.17
N THR A 15 -5.75 -3.45 -3.22
CA THR A 15 -6.22 -4.16 -2.02
C THR A 15 -5.08 -4.45 -1.05
N VAL A 16 -3.92 -4.91 -1.54
CA VAL A 16 -2.74 -5.16 -0.71
C VAL A 16 -2.23 -3.89 -0.05
N ILE A 17 -2.19 -2.77 -0.79
CA ILE A 17 -1.80 -1.46 -0.25
C ILE A 17 -2.78 -1.00 0.82
N ALA A 18 -4.09 -1.15 0.59
CA ALA A 18 -5.10 -0.78 1.56
C ALA A 18 -4.97 -1.59 2.86
N LEU A 19 -4.77 -2.91 2.76
CA LEU A 19 -4.52 -3.77 3.92
C LEU A 19 -3.24 -3.37 4.67
N ALA A 20 -2.16 -3.08 3.94
CA ALA A 20 -0.91 -2.61 4.52
C ALA A 20 -1.08 -1.26 5.24
N ALA A 21 -1.85 -0.33 4.67
CA ALA A 21 -2.15 0.97 5.28
C ALA A 21 -2.94 0.82 6.58
N ILE A 22 -3.93 -0.09 6.62
CA ILE A 22 -4.71 -0.40 7.83
C ILE A 22 -3.79 -0.99 8.92
N ALA A 23 -2.98 -1.99 8.57
CA ALA A 23 -2.05 -2.62 9.51
C ALA A 23 -1.03 -1.63 10.07
N SER A 24 -0.44 -0.78 9.22
CA SER A 24 0.47 0.29 9.65
C SER A 24 -0.20 1.33 10.52
N SER A 25 -1.47 1.66 10.26
CA SER A 25 -2.22 2.61 11.09
C SER A 25 -2.42 2.05 12.50
N ILE A 26 -2.85 0.78 12.62
CA ILE A 26 -3.02 0.10 13.92
C ILE A 26 -1.68 0.06 14.69
N LEU A 27 -0.60 -0.34 14.02
CA LEU A 27 0.72 -0.44 14.65
C LEU A 27 1.20 0.94 15.13
N SER A 28 1.02 1.98 14.32
CA SER A 28 1.39 3.35 14.67
C SER A 28 0.61 3.85 15.87
N THR A 29 -0.70 3.57 15.95
CA THR A 29 -1.52 3.90 17.13
C THR A 29 -0.95 3.28 18.40
N ILE A 30 -0.65 1.98 18.36
CA ILE A 30 -0.09 1.26 19.51
C ILE A 30 1.26 1.88 19.93
N LEU A 31 2.11 2.22 18.97
CA LEU A 31 3.41 2.84 19.24
C LEU A 31 3.26 4.24 19.83
N PHE A 32 2.36 5.07 19.29
CA PHE A 32 2.14 6.43 19.79
C PHE A 32 1.55 6.43 21.21
N MET A 33 0.64 5.50 21.51
CA MET A 33 0.13 5.29 22.86
C MET A 33 1.24 4.87 23.83
N LYS A 34 2.15 3.97 23.42
CA LYS A 34 3.28 3.56 24.26
C LYS A 34 4.32 4.67 24.46
N ALA A 35 4.51 5.52 23.46
CA ALA A 35 5.52 6.58 23.47
C ALA A 35 5.02 7.91 24.06
N ASN A 36 3.76 8.01 24.52
CA ASN A 36 3.15 9.24 25.04
C ASN A 36 3.35 10.46 24.12
N ILE A 37 3.23 10.23 22.80
CA ILE A 37 3.40 11.28 21.79
C ILE A 37 2.21 12.27 21.90
N PRO A 38 2.44 13.60 21.90
CA PRO A 38 1.36 14.59 21.87
C PRO A 38 0.45 14.42 20.65
N LEU A 39 -0.84 14.69 20.80
CA LEU A 39 -1.85 14.48 19.74
C LEU A 39 -1.49 15.20 18.43
N GLU A 40 -0.98 16.42 18.50
CA GLU A 40 -0.55 17.21 17.33
C GLU A 40 0.51 16.47 16.53
N THR A 41 1.51 15.90 17.20
CA THR A 41 2.57 15.10 16.58
C THR A 41 2.03 13.80 16.01
N GLN A 42 1.06 13.15 16.67
CA GLN A 42 0.41 11.96 16.12
C GLN A 42 -0.28 12.27 14.79
N VAL A 43 -1.04 13.37 14.72
CA VAL A 43 -1.74 13.80 13.50
C VAL A 43 -0.75 14.02 12.35
N ILE A 44 0.37 14.70 12.61
CA ILE A 44 1.41 14.93 11.59
C ILE A 44 2.00 13.59 11.13
N LEU A 45 2.33 12.68 12.05
CA LEU A 45 2.90 11.38 11.69
C LEU A 45 1.91 10.51 10.90
N TYR A 46 0.62 10.52 11.24
CA TYR A 46 -0.40 9.85 10.44
C TYR A 46 -0.52 10.46 9.03
N ALA A 47 -0.47 11.78 8.90
CA ALA A 47 -0.50 12.43 7.59
C ALA A 47 0.70 12.01 6.73
N VAL A 48 1.89 11.86 7.31
CA VAL A 48 3.10 11.36 6.63
C VAL A 48 2.91 9.92 6.17
N ILE A 49 2.43 9.03 7.04
CA ILE A 49 2.18 7.62 6.72
C ILE A 49 1.14 7.49 5.59
N MET A 50 0.04 8.24 5.67
CA MET A 50 -1.00 8.21 4.64
C MET A 50 -0.51 8.76 3.31
N SER A 51 0.28 9.83 3.32
CA SER A 51 0.88 10.41 2.11
C SER A 51 1.78 9.40 1.39
N TYR A 52 2.53 8.59 2.13
CA TYR A 52 3.33 7.49 1.57
C TYR A 52 2.47 6.47 0.82
N TYR A 53 1.36 6.01 1.41
CA TYR A 53 0.46 5.04 0.77
C TYR A 53 -0.27 5.60 -0.45
N VAL A 54 -0.64 6.88 -0.43
CA VAL A 54 -1.20 7.57 -1.60
C VAL A 54 -0.16 7.65 -2.72
N ALA A 55 1.08 8.05 -2.42
CA ALA A 55 2.16 8.11 -3.40
C ALA A 55 2.46 6.73 -4.01
N LEU A 56 2.50 5.68 -3.18
CA LEU A 56 2.70 4.30 -3.62
C LEU A 56 1.59 3.84 -4.57
N SER A 57 0.33 4.15 -4.22
CA SER A 57 -0.84 3.84 -5.04
C SER A 57 -0.81 4.55 -6.40
N LEU A 58 -0.43 5.83 -6.42
CA LEU A 58 -0.25 6.60 -7.65
C LEU A 58 0.94 6.13 -8.48
N GLY A 59 2.02 5.69 -7.83
CA GLY A 59 3.17 5.08 -8.50
C GLY A 59 2.77 3.80 -9.22
N LEU A 60 2.10 2.88 -8.52
CA LEU A 60 1.67 1.60 -9.07
C LEU A 60 0.60 1.74 -10.16
N SER A 61 -0.23 2.78 -10.12
CA SER A 61 -1.18 3.03 -11.20
C SER A 61 -0.51 3.46 -12.51
N LYS A 62 0.67 4.11 -12.42
CA LYS A 62 1.52 4.54 -13.54
C LYS A 62 2.48 3.46 -14.04
N VAL A 63 2.76 2.42 -13.24
CA VAL A 63 3.53 1.25 -13.71
C VAL A 63 2.74 0.57 -14.82
N LYS A 64 3.23 0.69 -16.06
CA LYS A 64 2.80 -0.20 -17.14
C LYS A 64 3.32 -1.57 -16.74
N ALA A 65 2.41 -2.51 -16.47
CA ALA A 65 2.74 -3.92 -16.30
C ALA A 65 3.27 -4.47 -17.63
N LYS A 66 4.50 -4.10 -17.99
CA LYS A 66 5.27 -4.82 -18.98
C LYS A 66 5.80 -6.04 -18.27
N GLU A 67 5.15 -7.17 -18.57
CA GLU A 67 5.59 -8.53 -18.30
C GLU A 67 5.74 -8.83 -16.81
N LEU A 68 4.74 -9.52 -16.24
CA LEU A 68 4.99 -10.23 -14.99
C LEU A 68 6.21 -11.14 -15.22
N PRO A 69 7.25 -11.10 -14.38
CA PRO A 69 8.29 -12.11 -14.44
C PRO A 69 7.61 -13.47 -14.24
N GLU A 70 7.91 -14.42 -15.14
CA GLU A 70 7.38 -15.80 -15.23
C GLU A 70 7.20 -16.52 -13.87
N GLN A 71 7.94 -16.09 -12.87
CA GLN A 71 7.90 -16.57 -11.48
C GLN A 71 6.56 -16.33 -10.76
N LEU A 72 5.75 -15.35 -11.17
CA LEU A 72 4.42 -15.13 -10.59
C LEU A 72 3.30 -15.92 -11.29
N GLU A 73 3.52 -16.46 -12.49
CA GLU A 73 2.52 -17.31 -13.16
C GLU A 73 2.45 -18.71 -12.55
N ILE A 74 3.51 -19.16 -11.86
CA ILE A 74 3.59 -20.50 -11.25
C ILE A 74 2.93 -20.54 -9.85
N ALA A 75 2.58 -19.38 -9.28
CA ALA A 75 2.00 -19.27 -7.94
C ALA A 75 0.47 -19.09 -7.91
N PHE A 76 -0.23 -19.21 -9.05
CA PHE A 76 -1.70 -19.12 -9.16
C PHE A 76 -2.31 -20.36 -9.81
#